data_AF-A0A966Z4G0-F1
#
_entry.id   AF-A0A966Z4G0-F1
#
_cell.length_a   1.000
_cell.length_b   1.000
_cell.length_c   1.000
_cell.angle_alpha   90.00
_cell.angle_beta   90.00
_cell.angle_gamma   90.00
#
_symmetry.space_group_name_H-M   'P 1'
#
loop_
_entity.id
_entity.type
_entity.pdbx_description
1 polymer ?
#
loop_
_entity_poly.entity_id
_entity_poly.type
_entity_poly.pdbx_seq_one_letter_code
_entity_poly.pdbx_strand_id
1 'polypeptide(L)'
;MGDTKAQLEAIEWLLGAMSGTVPSAPYKLEGKSDDMLRVFALPHGGATEVQNLIKDLRGKLRIQKVFNRTNPALVVVRGKATDLDAADKLIGSLK
;
A
#
# COMPACT_ATOMS: atom_id res chain seq x y z
N MET A 1 -24.03 -7.52 -8.54
CA MET A 1 -24.18 -6.09 -8.22
C MET A 1 -23.43 -5.68 -6.94
N GLY A 2 -23.11 -6.58 -6.00
CA GLY A 2 -22.33 -6.27 -4.79
C GLY A 2 -20.83 -5.96 -5.03
N ASP A 3 -20.17 -6.70 -5.93
CA ASP A 3 -18.73 -6.53 -6.19
C ASP A 3 -18.38 -5.15 -6.76
N THR A 4 -19.23 -4.57 -7.61
CA THR A 4 -18.99 -3.25 -8.22
C THR A 4 -19.03 -2.13 -7.18
N LYS A 5 -19.94 -2.19 -6.20
CA LYS A 5 -20.04 -1.18 -5.14
C LYS A 5 -18.79 -1.21 -4.24
N ALA A 6 -18.40 -2.41 -3.80
CA ALA A 6 -17.19 -2.61 -2.98
C ALA A 6 -15.91 -2.15 -3.71
N GLN A 7 -15.84 -2.37 -5.03
CA GLN A 7 -14.72 -1.88 -5.85
C GLN A 7 -14.68 -0.35 -5.92
N LEU A 8 -15.84 0.30 -6.10
CA LEU A 8 -15.91 1.77 -6.12
C LEU A 8 -15.49 2.36 -4.78
N GLU A 9 -15.97 1.81 -3.66
CA GLU A 9 -15.59 2.25 -2.31
C GLU A 9 -14.07 2.09 -2.08
N ALA A 10 -13.48 0.98 -2.52
CA ALA A 10 -12.03 0.77 -2.43
C ALA A 10 -11.23 1.74 -3.30
N ILE A 11 -11.73 2.09 -4.49
CA ILE A 11 -11.12 3.07 -5.38
C ILE A 11 -11.17 4.47 -4.76
N GLU A 12 -12.33 4.88 -4.25
CA GLU A 12 -12.51 6.18 -3.58
C GLU A 12 -11.59 6.30 -2.37
N TRP A 13 -11.54 5.26 -1.53
CA TRP A 13 -10.62 5.22 -0.40
C TRP A 13 -9.14 5.32 -0.85
N LEU A 14 -8.73 4.57 -1.88
CA LEU A 14 -7.35 4.57 -2.36
C LEU A 14 -6.95 5.95 -2.89
N LEU A 15 -7.81 6.61 -3.67
CA LEU A 15 -7.57 7.97 -4.17
C LEU A 15 -7.49 8.97 -3.02
N GLY A 16 -8.33 8.81 -2.00
CA GLY A 16 -8.28 9.62 -0.79
C GLY A 16 -6.95 9.45 -0.04
N ALA A 17 -6.51 8.21 0.17
CA ALA A 17 -5.29 7.90 0.91
C ALA A 17 -4.05 8.37 0.16
N MET A 18 -4.03 8.22 -1.17
CA MET A 18 -2.95 8.72 -2.03
C MET A 18 -2.88 10.26 -2.09
N SER A 19 -4.00 10.95 -1.89
CA SER A 19 -4.06 12.42 -1.83
C SER A 19 -3.84 12.97 -0.42
N GLY A 20 -3.80 12.11 0.61
CA GLY A 20 -3.72 12.52 2.02
C GLY A 20 -5.03 13.07 2.58
N THR A 21 -6.14 12.94 1.86
CA THR A 21 -7.47 13.42 2.31
C THR A 21 -8.14 12.46 3.29
N VAL A 22 -7.72 11.19 3.30
CA VAL A 22 -8.08 10.23 4.36
C VAL A 22 -6.82 9.60 4.97
N PRO A 23 -6.88 9.12 6.22
CA PRO A 23 -5.75 8.44 6.84
C PRO A 23 -5.36 7.17 6.07
N SER A 24 -4.06 6.96 5.86
CA SER A 24 -3.53 5.74 5.25
C SER A 24 -3.48 4.55 6.21
N ALA A 25 -4.56 4.33 6.96
CA ALA A 25 -4.76 3.14 7.79
C ALA A 25 -5.03 1.91 6.89
N PRO A 26 -4.76 0.67 7.35
CA PRO A 26 -5.16 -0.53 6.64
C PRO A 26 -6.66 -0.53 6.28
N TYR A 27 -6.98 -0.67 5.00
CA TYR A 27 -8.35 -0.74 4.48
C TYR A 27 -8.67 -2.16 4.03
N LYS A 28 -9.77 -2.73 4.54
CA LYS A 28 -10.19 -4.09 4.19
C LYS A 28 -10.85 -4.11 2.80
N LEU A 29 -10.39 -5.00 1.92
CA LEU A 29 -11.07 -5.23 0.64
C LEU A 29 -12.24 -6.20 0.83
N GLU A 30 -13.46 -5.69 0.66
CA GLU A 30 -14.67 -6.52 0.69
C GLU A 30 -14.75 -7.43 -0.54
N GLY A 31 -15.28 -8.65 -0.38
CA GLY A 31 -15.64 -9.54 -1.49
C GLY A 31 -15.11 -10.98 -1.42
N LYS A 32 -13.79 -11.22 -1.45
CA LYS A 32 -13.23 -12.60 -1.60
C LYS A 32 -11.88 -12.90 -0.94
N SER A 33 -11.22 -11.94 -0.31
CA SER A 33 -9.92 -12.16 0.33
C SER A 33 -9.81 -11.33 1.59
N ASP A 34 -9.18 -11.86 2.65
CA ASP A 34 -8.74 -11.09 3.83
C ASP A 34 -7.58 -10.12 3.51
N ASP A 35 -7.43 -9.74 2.24
CA ASP A 35 -6.45 -8.75 1.80
C ASP A 35 -6.90 -7.37 2.25
N MET A 36 -5.92 -6.62 2.73
CA MET A 36 -6.04 -5.22 3.08
C MET A 36 -5.15 -4.39 2.15
N LEU A 37 -5.51 -3.12 1.97
CA LEU A 37 -4.69 -2.11 1.31
C LEU A 37 -4.08 -1.16 2.33
N ARG A 38 -2.86 -0.71 2.10
CA ARG A 38 -2.26 0.42 2.82
C ARG A 38 -1.40 1.25 1.89
N VAL A 39 -1.47 2.57 2.03
CA VAL A 39 -0.63 3.53 1.30
C VAL A 39 0.46 4.04 2.24
N PHE A 40 1.71 3.98 1.80
CA PHE A 40 2.86 4.50 2.52
C PHE A 40 3.42 5.68 1.75
N ALA A 41 3.42 6.86 2.38
CA ALA A 41 4.14 8.02 1.87
C ALA A 41 5.63 7.88 2.21
N LEU A 42 6.49 8.20 1.24
CA LEU A 42 7.93 8.08 1.34
C LEU A 42 8.59 9.44 1.06
N PRO A 43 8.38 10.47 1.91
CA PRO A 43 8.84 11.84 1.64
C PRO A 43 10.37 11.95 1.52
N HIS A 44 11.11 11.01 2.10
CA HIS A 44 12.57 10.94 2.05
C HIS A 44 13.10 9.85 1.10
N GLY A 45 12.22 9.14 0.38
CA GLY A 45 12.60 8.07 -0.54
C GLY A 45 12.92 8.56 -1.94
N GLY A 46 14.19 8.46 -2.35
CA GLY A 46 14.59 8.63 -3.74
C GLY A 46 14.19 7.43 -4.61
N ALA A 47 14.31 7.58 -5.93
CA ALA A 47 13.89 6.56 -6.88
C ALA A 47 14.58 5.20 -6.65
N THR A 48 15.88 5.23 -6.32
CA THR A 48 16.67 4.03 -6.04
C THR A 48 16.27 3.38 -4.72
N GLU A 49 16.07 4.15 -3.64
CA GLU A 49 15.61 3.63 -2.35
C GLU A 49 14.24 2.98 -2.47
N VAL A 50 13.32 3.62 -3.19
CA VAL A 50 11.97 3.09 -3.43
C VAL A 50 12.02 1.77 -4.23
N GLN A 51 12.86 1.68 -5.27
CA GLN A 51 13.01 0.43 -6.02
C GLN A 51 13.59 -0.70 -5.16
N ASN A 52 14.59 -0.41 -4.33
CA ASN A 52 15.17 -1.37 -3.41
C ASN A 52 14.16 -1.83 -2.36
N LEU A 53 13.36 -0.92 -1.80
CA LEU A 53 12.26 -1.25 -0.90
C LEU A 53 11.26 -2.20 -1.56
N ILE A 54 10.83 -1.91 -2.79
CA ILE A 54 9.88 -2.77 -3.53
C ILE A 54 10.46 -4.17 -3.75
N LYS A 55 11.75 -4.27 -4.07
CA LYS A 55 12.45 -5.55 -4.23
C LYS A 55 12.46 -6.32 -2.91
N ASP A 56 12.72 -5.66 -1.79
CA ASP A 56 12.72 -6.29 -0.47
C ASP A 56 11.32 -6.73 -0.03
N LEU A 57 10.28 -5.92 -0.26
CA LEU A 57 8.89 -6.28 0.01
C LEU A 57 8.49 -7.56 -0.76
N ARG A 58 8.84 -7.64 -2.05
CA ARG A 58 8.52 -8.80 -2.90
C ARG A 58 9.39 -10.01 -2.63
N GLY A 59 10.67 -9.82 -2.33
CA GLY A 59 11.65 -10.90 -2.18
C GLY A 59 11.73 -11.43 -0.75
N LYS A 60 11.95 -10.55 0.23
CA LYS A 60 12.14 -10.92 1.63
C LYS A 60 10.80 -11.20 2.31
N LEU A 61 9.83 -10.32 2.13
CA LEU A 61 8.51 -10.44 2.76
C LEU A 61 7.49 -11.22 1.90
N ARG A 62 7.87 -11.59 0.67
CA ARG A 62 7.01 -12.30 -0.30
C ARG A 62 5.71 -11.58 -0.64
N ILE A 63 5.63 -10.27 -0.39
CA ILE A 63 4.47 -9.44 -0.69
C ILE A 63 4.50 -9.06 -2.16
N GLN A 64 3.77 -9.78 -3.01
CA GLN A 64 3.86 -9.59 -4.46
C GLN A 64 3.10 -8.34 -4.96
N LYS A 65 1.96 -8.03 -4.32
CA LYS A 65 1.06 -6.95 -4.74
C LYS A 65 1.51 -5.61 -4.13
N VAL A 66 2.62 -5.11 -4.67
CA VAL A 66 3.23 -3.84 -4.29
C VAL A 66 3.25 -2.94 -5.52
N PHE A 67 2.74 -1.72 -5.38
CA PHE A 67 2.64 -0.73 -6.46
C PHE A 67 3.27 0.58 -6.00
N ASN A 68 3.91 1.32 -6.90
CA ASN A 68 4.55 2.58 -6.55
C ASN A 68 4.11 3.73 -7.45
N ARG A 69 4.14 4.93 -6.87
CA ARG A 69 4.05 6.22 -7.57
C ARG A 69 5.32 6.99 -7.25
N THR A 70 5.92 7.63 -8.24
CA THR A 70 7.20 8.36 -8.09
C THR A 70 7.01 9.84 -7.79
N ASN A 71 5.84 10.42 -8.08
CA ASN A 71 5.54 11.82 -7.79
C ASN A 71 4.08 12.02 -7.33
N PRO A 72 3.81 12.21 -6.03
CA PRO A 72 4.74 12.05 -4.91
C PRO A 72 5.18 10.59 -4.73
N ALA A 73 6.29 10.38 -4.02
CA ALA A 73 6.80 9.04 -3.72
C ALA A 73 5.86 8.30 -2.75
N LEU A 74 5.13 7.32 -3.28
CA LEU A 74 4.18 6.48 -2.54
C LEU A 74 4.41 5.00 -2.87
N VAL A 75 4.19 4.14 -1.90
CA VAL A 75 4.07 2.69 -2.09
C VAL A 75 2.71 2.21 -1.57
N VAL A 76 1.97 1.52 -2.42
CA VAL A 76 0.72 0.86 -2.06
C VAL A 76 0.99 -0.63 -1.91
N VAL A 77 0.61 -1.18 -0.76
CA VAL A 77 0.76 -2.59 -0.45
C VAL A 77 -0.62 -3.23 -0.33
N ARG A 78 -0.80 -4.38 -0.97
CA ARG A 78 -1.94 -5.26 -0.79
C ARG A 78 -1.49 -6.61 -0.23
N GLY A 79 -2.05 -6.99 0.91
CA GLY A 79 -1.72 -8.26 1.56
C GLY A 79 -2.50 -8.43 2.86
N LYS A 80 -2.15 -9.43 3.66
CA LYS A 80 -2.77 -9.63 4.98
C LYS A 80 -2.34 -8.53 5.96
N ALA A 81 -3.05 -8.38 7.06
CA ALA A 81 -2.66 -7.44 8.13
C ALA A 81 -1.20 -7.63 8.57
N THR A 82 -0.74 -8.88 8.71
CA THR A 82 0.65 -9.21 9.05
C THR A 82 1.66 -8.75 8.01
N ASP A 83 1.29 -8.78 6.73
CA ASP A 83 2.13 -8.29 5.63
C ASP A 83 2.26 -6.76 5.70
N LEU A 84 1.15 -6.07 6.02
CA LEU A 84 1.13 -4.62 6.18
C LEU A 84 1.96 -4.17 7.38
N ASP A 85 1.92 -4.90 8.50
CA ASP A 85 2.75 -4.60 9.68
C ASP A 85 4.24 -4.84 9.41
N ALA A 86 4.58 -5.90 8.68
CA ALA A 86 5.95 -6.17 8.27
C ALA A 86 6.47 -5.12 7.28
N ALA A 87 5.63 -4.71 6.33
CA ALA A 87 5.92 -3.62 5.41
C ALA A 87 6.14 -2.30 6.17
N ASP A 88 5.29 -1.99 7.15
CA ASP A 88 5.40 -0.76 7.96
C ASP A 88 6.75 -0.67 8.69
N LYS A 89 7.19 -1.79 9.27
CA LYS A 89 8.49 -1.89 9.93
C LYS A 89 9.66 -1.70 8.96
N LEU A 90 9.59 -2.32 7.78
CA LEU A 90 10.63 -2.19 6.75
C LEU A 90 10.69 -0.77 6.16
N ILE A 91 9.54 -0.12 6.01
CA ILE A 91 9.38 1.21 5.40
C ILE A 91 9.81 2.34 6.37
N GLY A 92 9.85 2.08 7.68
CA GLY A 92 10.08 3.10 8.71
C GLY A 92 11.33 3.98 8.50
N SER A 93 12.34 3.51 7.76
CA SER A 93 13.55 4.29 7.44
C SER A 93 13.38 5.30 6.29
N LEU A 94 12.29 5.24 5.53
CA LEU A 94 12.02 6.10 4.35
C LEU A 94 10.80 7.03 4.55
N LYS A 95 10.17 6.97 5.73
CA LYS A 95 9.08 7.86 6.14
C LYS A 95 9.60 9.20 6.63
#